data_AF-A0A2S9FZI0-F1
#
_entry.id   AF-A0A2S9FZI0-F1
#
_cell.length_a   1.000
_cell.length_b   1.000
_cell.length_c   1.000
_cell.angle_alpha   90.00
_cell.angle_beta   90.00
_cell.angle_gamma   90.00
#
_symmetry.space_group_name_H-M   'P 1'
#
loop_
_entity.id
_entity.type
_entity.pdbx_description
1 polymer ?
#
loop_
_entity_poly.entity_id
_entity_poly.type
_entity_poly.pdbx_seq_one_letter_code
_entity_poly.pdbx_strand_id
1 'polypeptide(L)'
;GSRMGWERANFFAPPGAEPVIDYTWDKPNWLGWSAAEQQSTRTGVTVFDQTSFSKYLLVGRDAESSLQWLCTADVGVEVGRSVY
;
A
#
# COMPACT_ATOMS: atom_id res chain seq x y z
N GLY A 1 9.47 8.19 -4.09
CA GLY A 1 8.74 8.10 -5.37
C GLY A 1 7.48 8.93 -5.26
N SER A 2 7.02 9.55 -6.35
CA SER A 2 5.86 10.46 -6.30
C SER A 2 4.69 9.92 -7.10
N ARG A 3 3.46 9.98 -6.56
CA ARG A 3 2.23 9.60 -7.27
C ARG A 3 1.00 10.32 -6.74
N MET A 4 0.20 10.90 -7.64
CA MET A 4 -1.04 11.62 -7.32
C MET A 4 -0.87 12.67 -6.21
N GLY A 5 0.24 13.41 -6.23
CA GLY A 5 0.55 14.45 -5.25
C GLY A 5 1.14 13.94 -3.92
N TRP A 6 1.31 12.63 -3.75
CA TRP A 6 1.94 12.04 -2.57
C TRP A 6 3.39 11.64 -2.84
N GLU A 7 4.27 11.96 -1.90
CA GLU A 7 5.56 11.28 -1.77
C GLU A 7 5.39 9.95 -1.05
N ARG A 8 6.04 8.92 -1.59
CA ARG A 8 5.92 7.52 -1.18
C ARG A 8 7.31 6.92 -1.08
N ALA A 9 7.63 6.29 0.05
CA ALA A 9 8.87 5.53 0.17
C ALA A 9 8.86 4.37 -0.84
N ASN A 10 9.88 4.30 -1.70
CA ASN A 10 10.05 3.17 -2.62
C ASN A 10 10.84 2.02 -1.95
N PHE A 11 11.80 2.39 -1.11
CA PHE A 11 12.66 1.56 -0.29
C PHE A 11 13.36 2.47 0.75
N PHE A 12 14.06 1.88 1.71
CA PHE A 12 14.85 2.54 2.74
C PHE A 12 16.31 2.07 2.62
N ALA A 13 17.23 3.02 2.41
CA ALA A 13 18.66 2.72 2.42
C ALA A 13 19.12 2.37 3.86
N PRO A 14 20.05 1.42 4.03
CA PRO A 14 20.60 1.09 5.33
C PRO A 14 21.42 2.26 5.91
N PRO A 15 21.65 2.30 7.22
CA PRO A 15 22.50 3.32 7.84
C PRO A 15 23.87 3.43 7.18
N GLY A 16 24.27 4.66 6.84
CA GLY A 16 25.55 4.95 6.19
C GLY A 16 25.56 4.76 4.67
N ALA A 17 24.47 4.30 4.05
CA ALA A 17 24.31 4.31 2.61
C ALA A 17 23.54 5.55 2.15
N GLU A 18 24.00 6.18 1.08
CA GLU A 18 23.27 7.26 0.42
C GLU A 18 22.02 6.71 -0.28
N PRO A 19 20.82 7.26 -0.04
CA PRO A 19 19.56 6.78 -0.62
C PRO A 19 19.37 7.25 -2.08
N VAL A 20 20.35 6.97 -2.93
CA VAL A 20 20.34 7.36 -4.35
C VAL A 20 19.74 6.26 -5.23
N ILE A 21 18.97 6.67 -6.24
CA ILE A 21 18.45 5.78 -7.27
C ILE A 21 19.29 5.95 -8.52
N ASP A 22 20.07 4.92 -8.86
CA ASP A 22 20.79 4.86 -10.13
C ASP A 22 19.88 4.26 -11.20
N TYR A 23 19.55 5.06 -12.21
CA TYR A 23 18.75 4.58 -13.33
C TYR A 23 19.59 3.71 -14.25
N THR A 24 19.15 2.47 -14.44
CA THR A 24 19.83 1.49 -15.28
C THR A 24 18.82 0.53 -15.91
N TRP A 25 19.23 -0.11 -17.00
CA TRP A 25 18.51 -1.25 -17.60
C TRP A 25 18.94 -2.61 -17.01
N ASP A 26 20.03 -2.64 -16.23
CA ASP A 26 20.50 -3.81 -15.50
C ASP A 26 19.87 -3.87 -14.09
N LYS A 27 20.38 -4.74 -13.21
CA LYS A 27 19.98 -4.84 -11.82
C LYS A 27 20.16 -3.48 -11.10
N PRO A 28 19.09 -2.92 -10.51
CA PRO A 28 19.18 -1.63 -9.84
C PRO A 28 19.96 -1.74 -8.53
N ASN A 29 20.65 -0.65 -8.19
CA ASN A 29 21.49 -0.53 -6.99
C ASN A 29 20.72 -0.79 -5.68
N TRP A 30 19.45 -0.37 -5.62
CA TRP A 30 18.57 -0.53 -4.46
C TRP A 30 17.90 -1.90 -4.33
N LEU A 31 18.07 -2.83 -5.29
CA LEU A 31 17.38 -4.13 -5.26
C LEU A 31 17.68 -4.92 -3.97
N GLY A 32 18.92 -4.86 -3.50
CA GLY A 32 19.32 -5.52 -2.25
C GLY A 32 18.55 -5.00 -1.03
N TRP A 33 18.24 -3.71 -1.01
CA TRP A 33 17.50 -3.07 0.08
C TRP A 33 16.02 -3.46 0.05
N SER A 34 15.37 -3.41 -1.12
CA SER A 34 13.99 -3.91 -1.27
C SER A 34 13.86 -5.41 -0.96
N ALA A 35 14.85 -6.22 -1.32
CA ALA A 35 14.86 -7.64 -0.97
C ALA A 35 14.97 -7.86 0.55
N ALA A 36 15.79 -7.05 1.25
CA ALA A 36 15.88 -7.10 2.70
C ALA A 36 14.56 -6.68 3.38
N GLU A 37 13.87 -5.65 2.87
CA GLU A 37 12.53 -5.26 3.34
C GLU A 37 11.50 -6.38 3.14
N GLN A 38 11.48 -7.00 1.96
CA GLN A 38 10.60 -8.15 1.68
C GLN A 38 10.85 -9.30 2.66
N GLN A 39 12.11 -9.63 2.92
CA GLN A 39 12.48 -10.67 3.88
C GLN A 39 12.01 -10.30 5.29
N SER A 40 12.23 -9.05 5.72
CA SER A 40 11.74 -8.53 7.00
C SER A 40 10.22 -8.63 7.13
N THR A 41 9.47 -8.31 6.07
CA THR A 41 8.01 -8.46 6.05
C THR A 41 7.58 -9.92 6.17
N ARG A 42 8.30 -10.83 5.50
CA ARG A 42 7.92 -12.24 5.44
C ARG A 42 8.25 -13.01 6.72
N THR A 43 9.38 -12.69 7.36
CA THR A 43 9.88 -13.44 8.51
C THR A 43 9.89 -12.65 9.81
N GLY A 44 9.46 -11.39 9.78
CA GLY A 44 9.44 -10.49 10.93
C GLY A 44 8.21 -9.60 10.91
N VAL A 45 8.39 -8.32 11.23
CA VAL A 45 7.33 -7.31 11.25
C VAL A 45 7.83 -6.08 10.49
N THR A 46 6.98 -5.52 9.64
CA THR A 46 7.28 -4.34 8.84
C THR A 46 6.11 -3.37 8.90
N VAL A 47 6.41 -2.07 8.96
CA VAL A 47 5.42 -1.00 8.88
C VAL A 47 5.41 -0.46 7.45
N PHE A 48 4.23 -0.41 6.83
CA PHE A 48 4.03 0.19 5.52
C PHE A 48 3.23 1.49 5.65
N ASP A 49 3.69 2.54 4.99
CA ASP A 49 2.90 3.76 4.85
C ASP A 49 1.84 3.58 3.75
N GLN A 50 0.58 3.47 4.16
CA GLN A 50 -0.59 3.43 3.26
C GLN A 50 -1.42 4.73 3.29
N THR A 51 -0.83 5.83 3.78
CA THR A 51 -1.50 7.13 3.88
C THR A 51 -2.04 7.58 2.53
N SER A 52 -1.30 7.33 1.44
CA SER A 52 -1.70 7.74 0.09
C SER A 52 -2.86 6.95 -0.54
N PHE A 53 -3.35 5.87 0.09
CA PHE A 53 -4.54 5.16 -0.42
C PHE A 53 -5.78 6.05 -0.30
N SER A 54 -6.63 6.05 -1.34
CA SER A 54 -7.95 6.67 -1.25
C SER A 54 -8.79 5.98 -0.18
N LYS A 55 -9.37 6.76 0.72
CA LYS A 55 -10.22 6.29 1.81
C LYS A 55 -11.49 7.12 1.80
N TYR A 56 -12.63 6.46 1.72
CA TYR A 56 -13.94 7.10 1.71
C TYR A 56 -14.79 6.51 2.84
N LEU A 57 -15.51 7.38 3.54
CA LEU A 57 -16.50 6.99 4.54
C LEU A 57 -17.89 7.26 3.97
N LEU A 58 -18.67 6.20 3.76
CA LEU A 58 -20.07 6.28 3.35
C LEU A 58 -20.95 5.92 4.53
N VAL A 59 -21.81 6.85 4.95
CA VAL A 59 -22.71 6.68 6.10
C VAL A 59 -24.10 7.16 5.71
N GLY A 60 -25.12 6.43 6.14
CA GLY A 60 -26.51 6.78 5.91
C GLY A 60 -27.39 5.54 5.86
N ARG A 61 -28.70 5.75 5.97
CA ARG A 61 -29.71 4.68 5.90
C ARG A 61 -29.58 3.83 4.63
N ASP A 62 -29.21 4.46 3.52
CA ASP A 62 -29.16 3.81 2.20
C ASP A 62 -27.72 3.43 1.78
N ALA A 63 -26.75 3.44 2.70
CA ALA A 63 -25.35 3.15 2.36
C ALA A 63 -25.17 1.73 1.81
N GLU A 64 -25.77 0.73 2.48
CA GLU A 64 -25.70 -0.67 2.05
C GLU A 64 -26.37 -0.87 0.69
N SER A 65 -27.61 -0.40 0.51
CA SER A 65 -28.33 -0.55 -0.76
C SER A 65 -27.62 0.15 -1.92
N SER A 66 -27.01 1.32 -1.68
CA SER A 66 -26.21 2.03 -2.69
C SER A 66 -24.97 1.23 -3.09
N LEU A 67 -24.28 0.62 -2.13
CA LEU A 67 -23.10 -0.21 -2.41
C LEU A 67 -23.49 -1.54 -3.07
N GLN A 68 -24.61 -2.17 -2.68
CA GLN A 68 -25.13 -3.37 -3.34
C GLN A 68 -25.51 -3.13 -4.80
N TRP A 69 -25.93 -1.90 -5.14
CA TRP A 69 -26.16 -1.52 -6.53
C TRP A 69 -24.86 -1.27 -7.32
N LEU A 70 -23.84 -0.70 -6.66
CA LEU A 70 -22.59 -0.29 -7.30
C LEU A 70 -21.56 -1.42 -7.44
N CYS A 71 -21.43 -2.26 -6.42
CA CYS A 71 -20.42 -3.31 -6.31
C CYS A 71 -20.93 -4.63 -6.90
N THR A 72 -20.01 -5.49 -7.35
CA THR A 72 -20.35 -6.82 -7.88
C THR A 72 -20.37 -7.91 -6.81
N ALA A 73 -19.70 -7.69 -5.68
CA ALA A 73 -19.73 -8.56 -4.53
C ALA A 73 -20.90 -8.21 -3.59
N ASP A 74 -21.39 -9.19 -2.84
CA ASP A 74 -22.36 -8.96 -1.76
C ASP A 74 -21.66 -8.28 -0.57
N VAL A 75 -21.95 -7.00 -0.37
CA VAL A 75 -21.43 -6.19 0.74
C VAL A 75 -22.31 -6.23 1.98
N GLY A 76 -23.51 -6.82 1.91
CA GLY A 76 -24.48 -6.96 3.00
C GLY A 76 -24.08 -8.01 4.04
N VAL A 77 -22.83 -7.98 4.47
CA VAL A 77 -22.24 -8.91 5.44
C VAL A 77 -22.26 -8.33 6.86
N GLU A 78 -22.05 -9.20 7.84
CA GLU A 78 -21.94 -8.79 9.25
C GLU A 78 -20.85 -7.72 9.48
N VAL A 79 -21.13 -6.76 10.37
CA VAL A 79 -20.20 -5.69 10.76
C VAL A 79 -18.86 -6.25 11.23
N GLY A 80 -17.77 -5.61 10.82
CA GLY A 80 -16.40 -6.03 11.15
C GLY A 80 -15.77 -6.96 10.11
N ARG A 81 -16.49 -7.29 9.02
CA ARG A 81 -15.96 -8.01 7.87
C ARG A 81 -15.51 -7.08 6.75
N SER A 82 -14.63 -7.57 5.90
CA SER A 82 -14.17 -6.89 4.70
C SER A 82 -14.54 -7.72 3.47
N VAL A 83 -15.00 -7.03 2.42
CA VAL A 83 -15.31 -7.59 1.11
C VAL A 83 -14.41 -6.87 0.11
N TYR A 84 -13.74 -7.62 -0.76
CA TYR A 84 -12.86 -7.11 -1.80
C TYR A 84 -13.54 -7.20 -3.16
#